data_AF-A0A812M305-F1
#
_entry.id   AF-A0A812M305-F1
#
_cell.length_a   1.000
_cell.length_b   1.000
_cell.length_c   1.000
_cell.angle_alpha   90.00
_cell.angle_beta   90.00
_cell.angle_gamma   90.00
#
_symmetry.space_group_name_H-M   'P 1'
#
loop_
_entity.id
_entity.type
_entity.pdbx_description
1 polymer ?
#
loop_
_entity_poly.entity_id
_entity_poly.type
_entity_poly.pdbx_seq_one_letter_code
_entity_poly.pdbx_strand_id
1 'polypeptide(L)'
;MRHPGSHQRGKLVRALGATLLAISILDPLMAAQPQVPALPTEPLGYVKYAGEDMPAHFKFGAVAARDNTPADNLISDAGATLGRVLFYDTRLSHDNGTACASCHQQATGFSDPEPVSEGIDGQLGTRHSMALANSRYYITGAMFWDERAESLEAQAIAQFERAMVSYQSKYDTAFAPGSTTPQFDQVFTADELAGEQLFHGAGRCSGCHTTEAHVGELVSNIGLEVEPVDEGVGEGRFKTPSLRNIAVRGRFMHDGRFSTLQEVVEFYNIGVQDNPALDESLRNPLQLGLTEQEVLQLVAFMETLTDETFLTSELFSDPFVTLPGDYNGDGEVDDSDFEVWRTNYGDTELLTADGNNDGLVDAADYTIWRDSVGLTWESLTPVADITTAAPEPSSLVLVGLALVAVSRRR
;
A
#
# COMPACT_ATOMS: atom_id res chain seq x y z
N MET A 1 -11.24 36.60 101.41
CA MET A 1 -11.32 37.86 100.64
C MET A 1 -11.09 37.54 99.16
N ARG A 2 -12.04 37.98 98.31
CA ARG A 2 -12.06 38.14 96.83
C ARG A 2 -11.19 37.25 95.90
N HIS A 3 -11.91 36.55 95.00
CA HIS A 3 -11.56 36.01 93.66
C HIS A 3 -11.03 37.08 92.65
N PRO A 4 -10.72 36.76 91.35
CA PRO A 4 -10.10 35.58 90.70
C PRO A 4 -9.07 35.98 89.58
N GLY A 5 -8.50 35.02 88.83
CA GLY A 5 -7.80 35.30 87.57
C GLY A 5 -7.37 34.04 86.79
N SER A 6 -7.87 33.89 85.58
CA SER A 6 -7.77 32.76 84.65
C SER A 6 -6.54 32.79 83.73
N HIS A 7 -6.03 31.63 83.26
CA HIS A 7 -5.97 31.27 81.83
C HIS A 7 -5.35 29.89 81.54
N GLN A 8 -5.69 29.38 80.36
CA GLN A 8 -5.70 27.99 79.90
C GLN A 8 -4.36 27.39 79.45
N ARG A 9 -4.21 26.09 79.77
CA ARG A 9 -3.75 24.92 78.98
C ARG A 9 -2.79 25.12 77.78
N GLY A 10 -1.57 24.63 77.92
CA GLY A 10 -0.76 24.01 76.86
C GLY A 10 -0.44 22.55 77.22
N LYS A 11 -0.74 21.59 76.34
CA LYS A 11 -0.54 20.14 76.56
C LYS A 11 0.88 19.71 76.15
N LEU A 12 1.41 18.76 76.93
CA LEU A 12 2.73 18.15 76.81
C LEU A 12 2.93 17.34 75.52
N VAL A 13 4.15 17.41 74.99
CA VAL A 13 4.73 16.45 74.04
C VAL A 13 5.76 15.60 74.80
N ARG A 14 5.66 14.27 74.71
CA ARG A 14 6.77 13.32 74.85
C ARG A 14 6.29 11.90 74.51
N ALA A 15 6.91 11.27 73.52
CA ALA A 15 6.94 9.83 73.37
C ALA A 15 8.28 9.39 72.77
N LEU A 16 8.90 8.42 73.46
CA LEU A 16 10.04 7.58 73.06
C LEU A 16 9.67 6.81 71.77
N GLY A 17 10.56 6.46 70.83
CA GLY A 17 11.89 5.88 70.96
C GLY A 17 11.82 4.35 70.77
N ALA A 18 11.80 3.87 69.51
CA ALA A 18 12.06 2.47 69.15
C ALA A 18 12.47 2.36 67.67
N THR A 19 13.69 1.88 67.43
CA THR A 19 14.30 1.61 66.13
C THR A 19 13.87 0.23 65.63
N LEU A 20 13.33 0.14 64.41
CA LEU A 20 13.03 -1.12 63.72
C LEU A 20 13.63 -1.03 62.31
N LEU A 21 14.56 -1.96 62.01
CA LEU A 21 15.03 -2.24 60.66
C LEU A 21 13.84 -2.67 59.80
N ALA A 22 13.55 -1.92 58.74
CA ALA A 22 12.69 -2.37 57.65
C ALA A 22 13.56 -2.59 56.42
N ILE A 23 13.64 -3.85 55.99
CA ILE A 23 14.13 -4.25 54.68
C ILE A 23 13.07 -3.82 53.67
N SER A 24 13.37 -2.81 52.87
CA SER A 24 12.50 -2.33 51.80
C SER A 24 12.74 -3.15 50.53
N ILE A 25 11.94 -4.18 50.30
CA ILE A 25 11.78 -4.78 48.97
C ILE A 25 10.45 -4.26 48.44
N LEU A 26 10.51 -3.19 47.64
CA LEU A 26 9.45 -2.76 46.75
C LEU A 26 10.11 -2.06 45.56
N ASP A 27 10.40 -2.83 44.51
CA ASP A 27 10.37 -2.32 43.15
C ASP A 27 8.90 -2.22 42.74
N PRO A 28 8.36 -1.04 42.44
CA PRO A 28 7.28 -0.94 41.48
C PRO A 28 7.90 -0.84 40.09
N LEU A 29 7.58 -1.82 39.25
CA LEU A 29 7.74 -1.76 37.80
C LEU A 29 7.45 -0.33 37.30
N MET A 30 8.48 0.38 36.85
CA MET A 30 8.28 1.44 35.87
C MET A 30 7.79 0.74 34.60
N ALA A 31 6.47 0.75 34.39
CA ALA A 31 5.94 0.49 33.06
C ALA A 31 6.62 1.48 32.12
N ALA A 32 7.36 0.97 31.15
CA ALA A 32 7.89 1.77 30.06
C ALA A 32 6.72 2.57 29.48
N GLN A 33 6.82 3.89 29.47
CA GLN A 33 5.85 4.69 28.73
C GLN A 33 5.90 4.21 27.27
N PRO A 34 4.75 4.07 26.57
CA PRO A 34 4.77 3.78 25.15
C PRO A 34 5.68 4.80 24.50
N GLN A 35 6.79 4.32 23.93
CA GLN A 35 7.71 5.14 23.16
C GLN A 35 6.88 5.75 22.04
N VAL A 36 6.63 7.06 22.10
CA VAL A 36 6.09 7.79 20.97
C VAL A 36 7.10 7.56 19.84
N PRO A 37 6.70 6.97 18.70
CA PRO A 37 7.61 6.76 17.60
C PRO A 37 8.26 8.10 17.26
N ALA A 38 9.59 8.14 17.29
CA ALA A 38 10.32 9.29 16.80
C ALA A 38 10.06 9.34 15.29
N LEU A 39 9.16 10.25 14.88
CA LEU A 39 8.92 10.50 13.47
C LEU A 39 10.21 11.05 12.88
N PRO A 40 10.67 10.55 11.72
CA PRO A 40 11.82 11.13 11.04
C PRO A 40 11.58 12.63 10.88
N THR A 41 12.61 13.44 11.14
CA THR A 41 12.53 14.89 10.99
C THR A 41 12.39 15.22 9.51
N GLU A 42 11.14 15.26 9.04
CA GLU A 42 10.67 15.67 7.71
C GLU A 42 11.66 15.33 6.57
N PRO A 43 11.64 14.12 6.01
CA PRO A 43 12.19 13.97 4.67
C PRO A 43 11.31 14.83 3.76
N LEU A 44 11.97 15.67 2.95
CA LEU A 44 11.34 16.55 1.95
C LEU A 44 10.42 15.79 0.97
N GLY A 45 10.44 14.45 0.99
CA GLY A 45 9.52 13.57 0.27
C GLY A 45 8.08 13.62 0.78
N TYR A 46 7.81 13.79 2.08
CA TYR A 46 6.47 13.54 2.67
C TYR A 46 5.48 14.71 2.58
N VAL A 47 5.86 15.83 1.97
CA VAL A 47 5.07 17.08 1.89
C VAL A 47 4.16 17.17 0.66
N LYS A 48 3.58 16.05 0.22
CA LYS A 48 2.81 16.01 -1.05
C LYS A 48 1.53 15.16 -1.02
N TYR A 49 1.08 14.73 0.15
CA TYR A 49 -0.14 13.91 0.26
C TYR A 49 -1.41 14.72 -0.04
N ALA A 50 -1.37 16.04 0.14
CA ALA A 50 -2.51 16.92 -0.15
C ALA A 50 -2.94 16.92 -1.64
N GLY A 51 -2.20 16.27 -2.54
CA GLY A 51 -2.60 16.08 -3.94
C GLY A 51 -2.52 17.36 -4.79
N GLU A 52 -1.70 18.33 -4.36
CA GLU A 52 -1.52 19.61 -5.05
C GLU A 52 -1.00 19.46 -6.49
N ASP A 53 -0.31 18.34 -6.79
CA ASP A 53 0.31 18.06 -8.09
C ASP A 53 -0.56 17.18 -9.02
N MET A 54 -1.77 16.78 -8.63
CA MET A 54 -2.62 15.90 -9.47
C MET A 54 -2.91 16.49 -10.86
N PRO A 55 -3.02 15.67 -11.91
CA PRO A 55 -3.33 16.13 -13.26
C PRO A 55 -4.79 16.60 -13.39
N ALA A 56 -5.08 17.33 -14.48
CA ALA A 56 -6.37 17.98 -14.66
C ALA A 56 -7.56 17.02 -14.70
N HIS A 57 -7.40 15.81 -15.25
CA HIS A 57 -8.45 14.79 -15.28
C HIS A 57 -8.79 14.18 -13.91
N PHE A 58 -7.96 14.40 -12.89
CA PHE A 58 -8.28 14.10 -11.49
C PHE A 58 -8.77 15.32 -10.71
N LYS A 59 -8.32 16.52 -11.07
CA LYS A 59 -8.71 17.79 -10.41
C LYS A 59 -10.06 18.34 -10.86
N PHE A 60 -10.53 17.97 -12.04
CA PHE A 60 -11.77 18.48 -12.63
C PHE A 60 -12.67 17.36 -13.16
N GLY A 61 -13.91 17.71 -13.49
CA GLY A 61 -14.85 16.80 -14.15
C GLY A 61 -15.37 15.69 -13.22
N ALA A 62 -15.55 14.50 -13.79
CA ALA A 62 -16.28 13.41 -13.13
C ALA A 62 -15.50 12.76 -11.98
N VAL A 63 -14.16 12.67 -12.07
CA VAL A 63 -13.33 12.13 -10.98
C VAL A 63 -13.41 13.05 -9.75
N ALA A 64 -13.21 14.36 -9.95
CA ALA A 64 -13.31 15.35 -8.87
C ALA A 64 -14.71 15.38 -8.22
N ALA A 65 -15.77 15.14 -9.00
CA ALA A 65 -17.14 15.08 -8.48
C ALA A 65 -17.40 13.86 -7.56
N ARG A 66 -16.51 12.85 -7.59
CA ARG A 66 -16.61 11.62 -6.79
C ARG A 66 -15.69 11.58 -5.59
N ASP A 67 -14.91 12.63 -5.37
CA ASP A 67 -14.06 12.75 -4.20
C ASP A 67 -14.90 12.72 -2.91
N ASN A 68 -14.75 11.65 -2.14
CA ASN A 68 -15.49 11.42 -0.90
C ASN A 68 -14.77 11.97 0.35
N THR A 69 -13.72 12.79 0.18
CA THR A 69 -12.99 13.39 1.31
C THR A 69 -13.91 14.26 2.16
N PRO A 70 -14.08 13.96 3.47
CA PRO A 70 -14.93 14.76 4.35
C PRO A 70 -14.43 16.20 4.50
N ALA A 71 -15.34 17.17 4.49
CA ALA A 71 -14.99 18.59 4.60
C ALA A 71 -14.36 18.96 5.96
N ASP A 72 -14.61 18.18 6.99
CA ASP A 72 -14.07 18.33 8.35
C ASP A 72 -12.80 17.51 8.59
N ASN A 73 -12.37 16.70 7.62
CA ASN A 73 -11.15 15.88 7.69
C ASN A 73 -10.44 15.85 6.32
N LEU A 74 -10.02 17.03 5.86
CA LEU A 74 -9.24 17.17 4.64
C LEU A 74 -7.88 16.46 4.77
N ILE A 75 -7.38 15.92 3.67
CA ILE A 75 -6.06 15.32 3.60
C ILE A 75 -5.01 16.41 3.85
N SER A 76 -4.13 16.17 4.83
CA SER A 76 -3.00 17.02 5.15
C SER A 76 -1.72 16.20 5.16
N ASP A 77 -0.57 16.81 4.86
CA ASP A 77 0.70 16.09 4.87
C ASP A 77 1.01 15.51 6.25
N ALA A 78 0.81 16.29 7.32
CA ALA A 78 1.01 15.82 8.69
C ALA A 78 0.08 14.65 9.05
N GLY A 79 -1.20 14.73 8.68
CA GLY A 79 -2.16 13.67 9.00
C GLY A 79 -1.97 12.40 8.16
N ALA A 80 -1.61 12.53 6.89
CA ALA A 80 -1.26 11.41 6.03
C ALA A 80 0.08 10.76 6.42
N THR A 81 1.09 11.53 6.80
CA THR A 81 2.36 11.00 7.35
C THR A 81 2.11 10.21 8.63
N LEU A 82 1.30 10.73 9.56
CA LEU A 82 0.89 9.96 10.74
C LEU A 82 0.11 8.70 10.35
N GLY A 83 -0.80 8.80 9.40
CA GLY A 83 -1.56 7.67 8.88
C GLY A 83 -0.66 6.57 8.31
N ARG A 84 0.37 6.92 7.54
CA ARG A 84 1.38 5.99 7.00
C ARG A 84 2.09 5.24 8.12
N VAL A 85 2.57 5.94 9.13
CA VAL A 85 3.23 5.32 10.30
C VAL A 85 2.31 4.30 10.94
N LEU A 86 1.04 4.65 11.17
CA LEU A 86 0.06 3.72 11.72
C LEU A 86 -0.25 2.55 10.78
N PHE A 87 -0.26 2.77 9.47
CA PHE A 87 -0.57 1.76 8.47
C PHE A 87 0.45 0.61 8.46
N TYR A 88 1.72 0.90 8.76
CA TYR A 88 2.80 -0.08 8.81
C TYR A 88 3.14 -0.54 10.24
N ASP A 89 2.55 0.04 11.28
CA ASP A 89 2.91 -0.25 12.67
C ASP A 89 2.26 -1.56 13.16
N THR A 90 3.05 -2.64 13.22
CA THR A 90 2.57 -3.93 13.72
C THR A 90 2.20 -3.90 15.19
N ARG A 91 2.68 -2.93 15.98
CA ARG A 91 2.35 -2.80 17.42
C ARG A 91 0.89 -2.40 17.64
N LEU A 92 0.15 -2.09 16.58
CA LEU A 92 -1.30 -1.91 16.63
C LEU A 92 -2.06 -3.24 16.72
N SER A 93 -1.45 -4.36 16.31
CA SER A 93 -2.02 -5.68 16.59
C SER A 93 -1.65 -6.15 18.00
N HIS A 94 -2.54 -6.93 18.61
CA HIS A 94 -2.35 -7.35 20.00
C HIS A 94 -1.12 -8.27 20.21
N ASP A 95 -0.66 -8.92 19.14
CA ASP A 95 0.48 -9.83 19.08
C ASP A 95 1.74 -9.16 18.50
N ASN A 96 1.68 -7.87 18.13
CA ASN A 96 2.72 -7.12 17.44
C ASN A 96 3.16 -7.72 16.09
N GLY A 97 2.35 -8.58 15.47
CA GLY A 97 2.70 -9.34 14.27
C GLY A 97 2.04 -8.89 12.97
N THR A 98 1.00 -8.04 13.02
CA THR A 98 0.21 -7.68 11.83
C THR A 98 -0.04 -6.18 11.77
N ALA A 99 0.18 -5.59 10.61
CA ALA A 99 -0.17 -4.20 10.30
C ALA A 99 -1.21 -4.14 9.19
N CYS A 100 -1.71 -2.94 8.86
CA CYS A 100 -2.57 -2.76 7.68
C CYS A 100 -1.83 -3.20 6.40
N ALA A 101 -0.55 -2.85 6.32
CA ALA A 101 0.34 -3.21 5.20
C ALA A 101 0.59 -4.71 5.02
N SER A 102 0.34 -5.55 6.04
CA SER A 102 0.50 -7.00 5.91
C SER A 102 -0.42 -7.59 4.83
N CYS A 103 -1.63 -7.04 4.72
CA CYS A 103 -2.66 -7.49 3.76
C CYS A 103 -2.85 -6.51 2.58
N HIS A 104 -2.40 -5.26 2.72
CA HIS A 104 -2.54 -4.20 1.74
C HIS A 104 -1.16 -3.73 1.27
N GLN A 105 -0.51 -4.54 0.45
CA GLN A 105 0.88 -4.37 0.05
C GLN A 105 1.01 -3.39 -1.11
N GLN A 106 1.89 -2.39 -0.98
CA GLN A 106 2.07 -1.35 -1.99
C GLN A 106 2.32 -1.93 -3.39
N ALA A 107 3.20 -2.95 -3.49
CA ALA A 107 3.61 -3.56 -4.76
C ALA A 107 2.46 -4.19 -5.58
N THR A 108 1.32 -4.49 -4.95
CA THR A 108 0.13 -5.06 -5.61
C THR A 108 -1.00 -4.03 -5.75
N GLY A 109 -0.68 -2.73 -5.63
CA GLY A 109 -1.67 -1.65 -5.61
C GLY A 109 -2.43 -1.55 -4.28
N PHE A 110 -1.76 -1.87 -3.16
CA PHE A 110 -2.34 -1.98 -1.82
C PHE A 110 -3.41 -3.06 -1.70
N SER A 111 -3.14 -4.21 -2.31
CA SER A 111 -3.94 -5.45 -2.25
C SER A 111 -3.12 -6.56 -1.60
N ASP A 112 -3.66 -7.78 -1.52
CA ASP A 112 -2.90 -8.96 -1.13
C ASP A 112 -2.50 -9.78 -2.39
N PRO A 113 -1.30 -10.38 -2.48
CA PRO A 113 -1.03 -11.41 -3.49
C PRO A 113 -1.74 -12.75 -3.24
N GLU A 114 -2.24 -13.00 -2.03
CA GLU A 114 -2.91 -14.24 -1.65
C GLU A 114 -4.45 -14.18 -1.78
N PRO A 115 -5.14 -15.33 -1.98
CA PRO A 115 -6.61 -15.34 -2.18
C PRO A 115 -7.36 -14.76 -0.99
N VAL A 116 -6.92 -15.08 0.22
CA VAL A 116 -7.40 -14.53 1.48
C VAL A 116 -6.20 -14.24 2.36
N SER A 117 -6.24 -13.11 3.07
CA SER A 117 -5.13 -12.68 3.90
C SER A 117 -5.06 -13.48 5.20
N GLU A 118 -3.84 -13.71 5.67
CA GLU A 118 -3.56 -14.18 7.02
C GLU A 118 -3.48 -12.99 7.98
N GLY A 119 -4.32 -12.97 8.99
CA GLY A 119 -4.37 -11.94 10.01
C GLY A 119 -3.70 -12.38 11.32
N ILE A 120 -4.10 -11.69 12.39
CA ILE A 120 -3.65 -11.93 13.77
C ILE A 120 -3.83 -13.41 14.16
N ASP A 121 -2.84 -13.96 14.88
CA ASP A 121 -2.78 -15.39 15.28
C ASP A 121 -2.81 -16.39 14.11
N GLY A 122 -2.50 -15.96 12.89
CA GLY A 122 -2.52 -16.80 11.69
C GLY A 122 -3.93 -17.13 11.18
N GLN A 123 -4.94 -16.35 11.58
CA GLN A 123 -6.32 -16.57 11.15
C GLN A 123 -6.53 -16.07 9.72
N LEU A 124 -7.06 -16.92 8.86
CA LEU A 124 -7.41 -16.53 7.49
C LEU A 124 -8.71 -15.72 7.46
N GLY A 125 -8.72 -14.67 6.64
CA GLY A 125 -9.92 -13.92 6.30
C GLY A 125 -10.92 -14.74 5.47
N THR A 126 -12.10 -14.18 5.27
CA THR A 126 -13.17 -14.80 4.47
C THR A 126 -13.29 -14.21 3.06
N ARG A 127 -12.58 -13.11 2.78
CA ARG A 127 -12.57 -12.40 1.51
C ARG A 127 -11.16 -11.99 1.15
N HIS A 128 -10.92 -11.82 -0.14
CA HIS A 128 -9.71 -11.18 -0.64
C HIS A 128 -9.63 -9.73 -0.17
N SER A 129 -8.42 -9.29 0.22
CA SER A 129 -8.20 -7.90 0.61
C SER A 129 -8.32 -6.99 -0.61
N MET A 130 -9.20 -6.00 -0.54
CA MET A 130 -9.39 -5.04 -1.61
C MET A 130 -8.14 -4.17 -1.82
N ALA A 131 -7.86 -3.82 -3.07
CA ALA A 131 -6.96 -2.71 -3.35
C ALA A 131 -7.49 -1.40 -2.74
N LEU A 132 -6.62 -0.68 -2.01
CA LEU A 132 -6.98 0.61 -1.38
C LEU A 132 -6.77 1.81 -2.31
N ALA A 133 -5.93 1.67 -3.34
CA ALA A 133 -5.66 2.72 -4.30
C ALA A 133 -6.97 3.26 -4.91
N ASN A 134 -7.10 4.59 -4.92
CA ASN A 134 -8.24 5.33 -5.49
C ASN A 134 -9.59 5.11 -4.77
N SER A 135 -9.60 4.52 -3.57
CA SER A 135 -10.81 4.38 -2.73
C SER A 135 -11.51 5.71 -2.40
N ARG A 136 -10.74 6.82 -2.39
CA ARG A 136 -11.21 8.21 -2.30
C ARG A 136 -12.31 8.57 -3.31
N TYR A 137 -12.35 7.90 -4.47
CA TYR A 137 -13.31 8.23 -5.54
C TYR A 137 -14.53 7.32 -5.56
N TYR A 138 -14.72 6.50 -4.52
CA TYR A 138 -15.94 5.73 -4.35
C TYR A 138 -17.05 6.59 -3.75
N ILE A 139 -18.07 6.93 -4.54
CA ILE A 139 -19.02 8.00 -4.21
C ILE A 139 -19.79 7.78 -2.90
N THR A 140 -20.13 6.53 -2.55
CA THR A 140 -20.91 6.25 -1.34
C THR A 140 -20.09 6.47 -0.07
N GLY A 141 -18.75 6.50 -0.19
CA GLY A 141 -17.84 6.54 0.96
C GLY A 141 -17.77 5.23 1.75
N ALA A 142 -18.61 4.24 1.41
CA ALA A 142 -18.65 2.97 2.12
C ALA A 142 -17.44 2.09 1.79
N MET A 143 -17.03 1.30 2.78
CA MET A 143 -15.81 0.50 2.79
C MET A 143 -16.14 -0.99 2.83
N PHE A 144 -15.16 -1.81 2.47
CA PHE A 144 -15.28 -3.25 2.23
C PHE A 144 -16.10 -3.65 0.99
N TRP A 145 -15.96 -4.91 0.59
CA TRP A 145 -16.69 -5.51 -0.53
C TRP A 145 -18.20 -5.44 -0.34
N ASP A 146 -18.67 -5.50 0.91
CA ASP A 146 -20.08 -5.52 1.31
C ASP A 146 -20.55 -4.20 1.94
N GLU A 147 -19.83 -3.10 1.74
CA GLU A 147 -20.22 -1.76 2.21
C GLU A 147 -20.59 -1.66 3.70
N ARG A 148 -20.18 -2.62 4.55
CA ARG A 148 -20.65 -2.71 5.94
C ARG A 148 -20.15 -1.60 6.85
N ALA A 149 -19.18 -0.82 6.39
CA ALA A 149 -18.68 0.37 7.05
C ALA A 149 -18.99 1.61 6.22
N GLU A 150 -19.64 2.59 6.84
CA GLU A 150 -20.09 3.82 6.17
C GLU A 150 -18.92 4.74 5.77
N SER A 151 -17.76 4.59 6.41
CA SER A 151 -16.55 5.37 6.15
C SER A 151 -15.33 4.72 6.77
N LEU A 152 -14.14 5.24 6.46
CA LEU A 152 -12.90 4.90 7.15
C LEU A 152 -12.93 5.42 8.59
N GLU A 153 -12.83 4.51 9.57
CA GLU A 153 -13.13 4.79 10.98
C GLU A 153 -12.02 5.51 11.75
N ALA A 154 -10.80 5.59 11.21
CA ALA A 154 -9.63 6.17 11.88
C ALA A 154 -9.12 7.43 11.16
N GLN A 155 -9.17 8.60 11.82
CA GLN A 155 -8.89 9.89 11.16
C GLN A 155 -7.54 9.96 10.42
N ALA A 156 -6.44 9.52 11.04
CA ALA A 156 -5.10 9.58 10.43
C ALA A 156 -4.89 8.51 9.36
N ILE A 157 -5.20 7.24 9.65
CA ILE A 157 -5.14 6.15 8.66
C ILE A 157 -5.99 6.49 7.44
N ALA A 158 -7.19 7.05 7.67
CA ALA A 158 -8.08 7.45 6.61
C ALA A 158 -7.57 8.63 5.77
N GLN A 159 -6.71 9.50 6.31
CA GLN A 159 -6.04 10.52 5.49
C GLN A 159 -4.97 9.88 4.60
N PHE A 160 -4.19 8.92 5.11
CA PHE A 160 -3.21 8.18 4.31
C PHE A 160 -3.88 7.36 3.20
N GLU A 161 -4.92 6.59 3.53
CA GLU A 161 -5.63 5.77 2.53
C GLU A 161 -6.30 6.60 1.43
N ARG A 162 -6.82 7.78 1.75
CA ARG A 162 -7.34 8.70 0.72
C ARG A 162 -6.26 9.41 -0.09
N ALA A 163 -5.05 9.54 0.45
CA ALA A 163 -3.91 10.10 -0.26
C ALA A 163 -3.32 9.12 -1.29
N MET A 164 -3.63 7.82 -1.18
CA MET A 164 -3.23 6.79 -2.14
C MET A 164 -4.01 6.91 -3.46
N VAL A 165 -3.59 7.87 -4.29
CA VAL A 165 -4.13 8.07 -5.63
C VAL A 165 -3.08 7.70 -6.69
N SER A 166 -3.42 6.72 -7.52
CA SER A 166 -2.70 6.36 -8.74
C SER A 166 -3.21 7.21 -9.91
N TYR A 167 -2.30 7.97 -10.52
CA TYR A 167 -2.59 8.97 -11.56
C TYR A 167 -1.43 9.22 -12.54
N GLN A 168 -0.37 8.41 -12.51
CA GLN A 168 0.83 8.56 -13.35
C GLN A 168 1.12 7.30 -14.19
N SER A 169 0.10 6.50 -14.49
CA SER A 169 0.26 5.33 -15.36
C SER A 169 0.40 5.74 -16.83
N LYS A 170 0.72 4.77 -17.70
CA LYS A 170 0.74 5.00 -19.16
C LYS A 170 -0.58 5.60 -19.67
N TYR A 171 -1.71 5.14 -19.15
CA TYR A 171 -3.03 5.72 -19.41
C TYR A 171 -3.07 7.24 -19.16
N ASP A 172 -2.49 7.70 -18.05
CA ASP A 172 -2.51 9.13 -17.70
C ASP A 172 -1.66 9.99 -18.63
N THR A 173 -0.63 9.42 -19.25
CA THR A 173 0.21 10.14 -20.22
C THR A 173 -0.54 10.52 -21.50
N ALA A 174 -1.70 9.94 -21.76
CA ALA A 174 -2.59 10.33 -22.85
C ALA A 174 -3.29 11.69 -22.62
N PHE A 175 -3.25 12.23 -21.39
CA PHE A 175 -3.86 13.51 -21.06
C PHE A 175 -2.82 14.63 -21.14
N ALA A 176 -3.00 15.56 -22.07
CA ALA A 176 -2.16 16.75 -22.12
C ALA A 176 -2.31 17.58 -20.81
N PRO A 177 -1.26 18.28 -20.34
CA PRO A 177 -1.36 19.12 -19.14
C PRO A 177 -2.54 20.11 -19.23
N GLY A 178 -3.40 20.12 -18.21
CA GLY A 178 -4.59 20.97 -18.18
C GLY A 178 -5.81 20.44 -18.94
N SER A 179 -5.71 19.29 -19.60
CA SER A 179 -6.79 18.66 -20.37
C SER A 179 -7.51 17.57 -19.57
N THR A 180 -8.82 17.44 -19.77
CA THR A 180 -9.60 16.27 -19.36
C THR A 180 -9.99 15.39 -20.56
N THR A 181 -9.42 15.67 -21.73
CA THR A 181 -9.64 14.91 -22.97
C THR A 181 -8.37 14.13 -23.30
N PRO A 182 -8.45 12.79 -23.39
CA PRO A 182 -7.30 11.95 -23.70
C PRO A 182 -6.96 11.94 -25.21
N GLN A 183 -5.70 11.61 -25.50
CA GLN A 183 -5.13 11.41 -26.84
C GLN A 183 -4.55 9.98 -26.94
N PHE A 184 -5.38 8.96 -26.72
CA PHE A 184 -4.94 7.56 -26.66
C PHE A 184 -4.26 7.10 -27.95
N ASP A 185 -4.69 7.59 -29.10
CA ASP A 185 -4.11 7.27 -30.41
C ASP A 185 -2.64 7.68 -30.58
N GLN A 186 -2.14 8.59 -29.72
CA GLN A 186 -0.75 9.05 -29.73
C GLN A 186 0.15 8.29 -28.76
N VAL A 187 -0.44 7.59 -27.79
CA VAL A 187 0.28 6.95 -26.66
C VAL A 187 0.18 5.44 -26.70
N PHE A 188 -1.00 4.93 -27.06
CA PHE A 188 -1.29 3.51 -27.05
C PHE A 188 -0.79 2.80 -28.31
N THR A 189 -0.37 1.56 -28.13
CA THR A 189 -0.20 0.61 -29.23
C THR A 189 -1.55 0.30 -29.87
N ALA A 190 -1.53 -0.37 -31.02
CA ALA A 190 -2.78 -0.76 -31.70
C ALA A 190 -3.66 -1.68 -30.82
N ASP A 191 -3.06 -2.59 -30.06
CA ASP A 191 -3.81 -3.51 -29.19
C ASP A 191 -4.35 -2.82 -27.94
N GLU A 192 -3.57 -1.94 -27.30
CA GLU A 192 -4.04 -1.13 -26.16
C GLU A 192 -5.19 -0.19 -26.57
N LEU A 193 -5.09 0.43 -27.75
CA LEU A 193 -6.16 1.29 -28.29
C LEU A 193 -7.41 0.50 -28.65
N ALA A 194 -7.26 -0.68 -29.24
CA ALA A 194 -8.39 -1.58 -29.49
C ALA A 194 -9.04 -2.03 -28.17
N GLY A 195 -8.23 -2.33 -27.16
CA GLY A 195 -8.67 -2.66 -25.80
C GLY A 195 -9.47 -1.54 -25.14
N GLU A 196 -8.99 -0.31 -25.24
CA GLU A 196 -9.69 0.88 -24.73
C GLU A 196 -11.07 1.06 -25.38
N GLN A 197 -11.16 0.85 -26.70
CA GLN A 197 -12.42 0.91 -27.45
C GLN A 197 -13.36 -0.22 -27.07
N LEU A 198 -12.84 -1.43 -26.84
CA LEU A 198 -13.62 -2.55 -26.34
C LEU A 198 -14.14 -2.28 -24.93
N PHE A 199 -13.30 -1.75 -24.03
CA PHE A 199 -13.64 -1.43 -22.65
C PHE A 199 -14.84 -0.47 -22.57
N HIS A 200 -14.88 0.53 -23.45
CA HIS A 200 -15.99 1.49 -23.57
C HIS A 200 -17.13 1.06 -24.51
N GLY A 201 -16.94 -0.03 -25.24
CA GLY A 201 -17.85 -0.52 -26.27
C GLY A 201 -18.34 -1.94 -25.96
N ALA A 202 -17.89 -2.90 -26.76
CA ALA A 202 -18.39 -4.28 -26.73
C ALA A 202 -18.07 -5.03 -25.42
N GLY A 203 -17.00 -4.66 -24.72
CA GLY A 203 -16.63 -5.19 -23.41
C GLY A 203 -17.50 -4.66 -22.26
N ARG A 204 -18.12 -3.47 -22.44
CA ARG A 204 -19.10 -2.85 -21.52
C ARG A 204 -18.56 -2.58 -20.11
N CYS A 205 -17.26 -2.69 -19.91
CA CYS A 205 -16.58 -2.56 -18.62
C CYS A 205 -16.77 -1.16 -18.02
N SER A 206 -16.76 -0.13 -18.86
CA SER A 206 -16.95 1.27 -18.45
C SER A 206 -18.35 1.58 -17.92
N GLY A 207 -19.33 0.66 -18.07
CA GLY A 207 -20.66 0.80 -17.49
C GLY A 207 -20.65 0.74 -15.96
N CYS A 208 -19.70 -0.01 -15.39
CA CYS A 208 -19.50 -0.11 -13.95
C CYS A 208 -18.20 0.60 -13.53
N HIS A 209 -17.10 0.38 -14.24
CA HIS A 209 -15.79 0.96 -13.96
C HIS A 209 -15.65 2.32 -14.63
N THR A 210 -16.19 3.33 -13.98
CA THR A 210 -16.43 4.65 -14.56
C THR A 210 -15.35 5.65 -14.16
N THR A 211 -15.25 6.76 -14.92
CA THR A 211 -14.28 7.85 -14.75
C THR A 211 -12.82 7.39 -14.85
N GLU A 212 -11.88 8.33 -14.76
CA GLU A 212 -10.47 7.99 -14.92
C GLU A 212 -9.88 7.32 -13.67
N ALA A 213 -10.61 7.34 -12.56
CA ALA A 213 -10.32 6.52 -11.39
C ALA A 213 -10.76 5.05 -11.56
N HIS A 214 -11.48 4.70 -12.64
CA HIS A 214 -11.99 3.37 -12.97
C HIS A 214 -12.73 2.66 -11.81
N VAL A 215 -13.40 3.44 -10.98
CA VAL A 215 -14.11 2.99 -9.78
C VAL A 215 -15.60 3.11 -10.02
N GLY A 216 -16.37 2.10 -9.62
CA GLY A 216 -17.82 2.14 -9.77
C GLY A 216 -18.50 2.77 -8.57
N GLU A 217 -19.79 3.05 -8.70
CA GLU A 217 -20.62 3.61 -7.62
C GLU A 217 -21.63 2.58 -7.07
N LEU A 218 -21.73 1.43 -7.72
CA LEU A 218 -22.76 0.43 -7.47
C LEU A 218 -22.16 -0.85 -6.88
N VAL A 219 -23.01 -1.48 -6.07
CA VAL A 219 -22.88 -2.86 -5.65
C VAL A 219 -23.65 -3.74 -6.65
N SER A 220 -22.99 -4.74 -7.21
CA SER A 220 -23.55 -5.58 -8.27
C SER A 220 -23.26 -7.05 -7.99
N ASN A 221 -24.21 -7.91 -8.36
CA ASN A 221 -23.96 -9.35 -8.48
C ASN A 221 -23.53 -9.58 -9.93
N ILE A 222 -22.29 -10.01 -10.11
CA ILE A 222 -21.70 -10.19 -11.44
C ILE A 222 -21.91 -11.59 -12.02
N GLY A 223 -22.69 -12.45 -11.34
CA GLY A 223 -22.92 -13.83 -11.76
C GLY A 223 -21.70 -14.73 -11.57
N LEU A 224 -20.86 -14.47 -10.56
CA LEU A 224 -19.69 -15.32 -10.26
C LEU A 224 -20.12 -16.75 -9.86
N GLU A 225 -21.32 -16.86 -9.29
CA GLU A 225 -21.97 -18.10 -8.88
C GLU A 225 -23.47 -18.03 -9.21
N VAL A 226 -24.11 -19.20 -9.39
CA VAL A 226 -25.57 -19.29 -9.54
C VAL A 226 -26.26 -19.00 -8.19
N GLU A 227 -25.72 -19.59 -7.12
CA GLU A 227 -26.18 -19.43 -5.74
C GLU A 227 -24.98 -18.90 -4.93
N PRO A 228 -24.96 -17.59 -4.58
CA PRO A 228 -23.85 -17.00 -3.86
C PRO A 228 -23.61 -17.68 -2.51
N VAL A 229 -22.38 -18.09 -2.24
CA VAL A 229 -21.99 -18.56 -0.89
C VAL A 229 -21.84 -17.38 0.07
N ASP A 230 -21.35 -16.25 -0.44
CA ASP A 230 -21.21 -14.99 0.27
C ASP A 230 -22.25 -13.99 -0.24
N GLU A 231 -23.07 -13.49 0.68
CA GLU A 231 -24.18 -12.59 0.36
C GLU A 231 -23.73 -11.17 0.02
N GLY A 232 -22.52 -10.73 0.40
CA GLY A 232 -22.10 -9.34 0.25
C GLY A 232 -23.04 -8.37 0.97
N VAL A 233 -23.54 -7.33 0.30
CA VAL A 233 -24.62 -6.45 0.83
C VAL A 233 -26.01 -7.10 0.80
N GLY A 234 -26.10 -8.34 0.31
CA GLY A 234 -27.32 -9.09 0.04
C GLY A 234 -27.41 -9.51 -1.41
N GLU A 235 -27.85 -10.75 -1.64
CA GLU A 235 -28.03 -11.35 -2.97
C GLU A 235 -26.72 -11.47 -3.78
N GLY A 236 -25.59 -11.66 -3.10
CA GLY A 236 -24.26 -11.80 -3.73
C GLY A 236 -23.75 -10.53 -4.40
N ARG A 237 -24.20 -9.36 -3.94
CA ARG A 237 -23.79 -8.06 -4.48
C ARG A 237 -22.57 -7.52 -3.78
N PHE A 238 -21.60 -7.06 -4.57
CA PHE A 238 -20.37 -6.49 -4.05
C PHE A 238 -20.03 -5.17 -4.73
N LYS A 239 -19.34 -4.32 -3.99
CA LYS A 239 -18.78 -3.05 -4.45
C LYS A 239 -17.90 -3.24 -5.69
N THR A 240 -18.05 -2.33 -6.65
CA THR A 240 -17.21 -2.27 -7.87
C THR A 240 -15.87 -1.56 -7.57
N PRO A 241 -14.73 -2.26 -7.49
CA PRO A 241 -13.45 -1.65 -7.11
C PRO A 241 -12.84 -0.83 -8.27
N SER A 242 -11.82 -0.03 -7.95
CA SER A 242 -10.98 0.60 -8.97
C SER A 242 -10.21 -0.46 -9.77
N LEU A 243 -10.02 -0.24 -11.08
CA LEU A 243 -9.13 -1.04 -11.92
C LEU A 243 -7.70 -0.48 -12.00
N ARG A 244 -7.38 0.60 -11.28
CA ARG A 244 -6.01 1.13 -11.24
C ARG A 244 -5.09 0.13 -10.56
N ASN A 245 -3.89 -0.06 -11.14
CA ASN A 245 -2.93 -1.09 -10.74
C ASN A 245 -3.50 -2.52 -10.75
N ILE A 246 -4.51 -2.81 -11.58
CA ILE A 246 -5.12 -4.14 -11.59
C ILE A 246 -4.15 -5.23 -12.06
N ALA A 247 -3.24 -4.94 -12.98
CA ALA A 247 -2.33 -5.93 -13.56
C ALA A 247 -1.28 -6.47 -12.57
N VAL A 248 -1.01 -5.74 -11.48
CA VAL A 248 -0.05 -6.16 -10.44
C VAL A 248 -0.71 -6.87 -9.25
N ARG A 249 -2.03 -7.10 -9.30
CA ARG A 249 -2.75 -7.85 -8.27
C ARG A 249 -2.48 -9.34 -8.45
N GLY A 250 -2.16 -10.05 -7.36
CA GLY A 250 -1.92 -11.49 -7.40
C GLY A 250 -3.19 -12.34 -7.53
N ARG A 251 -4.35 -11.79 -7.12
CA ARG A 251 -5.65 -12.45 -7.17
C ARG A 251 -6.76 -11.45 -7.49
N PHE A 252 -7.90 -11.97 -7.96
CA PHE A 252 -9.04 -11.17 -8.39
C PHE A 252 -10.37 -11.66 -7.83
N MET A 253 -11.37 -10.78 -7.87
CA MET A 253 -12.70 -10.93 -7.25
C MET A 253 -12.68 -10.86 -5.72
N HIS A 254 -13.86 -10.88 -5.11
CA HIS A 254 -14.03 -10.76 -3.65
C HIS A 254 -13.49 -11.96 -2.86
N ASP A 255 -13.26 -13.09 -3.53
CA ASP A 255 -12.78 -14.34 -2.93
C ASP A 255 -11.43 -14.80 -3.49
N GLY A 256 -10.81 -14.00 -4.38
CA GLY A 256 -9.49 -14.26 -4.90
C GLY A 256 -9.39 -15.49 -5.82
N ARG A 257 -10.49 -15.99 -6.39
CA ARG A 257 -10.48 -17.27 -7.13
C ARG A 257 -9.71 -17.26 -8.44
N PHE A 258 -9.54 -16.10 -9.08
CA PHE A 258 -8.77 -15.96 -10.31
C PHE A 258 -7.37 -15.45 -10.02
N SER A 259 -6.42 -15.89 -10.84
CA SER A 259 -4.99 -15.61 -10.71
C SER A 259 -4.43 -14.77 -11.86
N THR A 260 -5.20 -14.56 -12.93
CA THR A 260 -4.80 -13.73 -14.07
C THR A 260 -5.90 -12.79 -14.54
N LEU A 261 -5.50 -11.67 -15.16
CA LEU A 261 -6.43 -10.77 -15.85
C LEU A 261 -7.19 -11.45 -16.99
N GLN A 262 -6.56 -12.40 -17.67
CA GLN A 262 -7.20 -13.14 -18.75
C GLN A 262 -8.39 -13.97 -18.23
N GLU A 263 -8.23 -14.67 -17.10
CA GLU A 263 -9.34 -15.40 -16.45
C GLU A 263 -10.49 -14.46 -16.07
N VAL A 264 -10.19 -13.25 -15.61
CA VAL A 264 -11.19 -12.21 -15.30
C VAL A 264 -11.98 -11.81 -16.55
N VAL A 265 -11.28 -11.51 -17.65
CA VAL A 265 -11.95 -11.10 -18.90
C VAL A 265 -12.74 -12.27 -19.52
N GLU A 266 -12.20 -13.49 -19.47
CA GLU A 266 -12.89 -14.70 -19.92
C GLU A 266 -14.16 -14.99 -19.11
N PHE A 267 -14.13 -14.73 -17.80
CA PHE A 267 -15.33 -14.79 -16.97
C PHE A 267 -16.43 -13.85 -17.48
N TYR A 268 -16.12 -12.57 -17.75
CA TYR A 268 -17.11 -11.66 -18.32
C TYR A 268 -17.51 -12.03 -19.76
N ASN A 269 -16.61 -12.65 -20.52
CA ASN A 269 -16.89 -13.04 -21.90
C ASN A 269 -17.92 -14.17 -21.99
N ILE A 270 -17.73 -15.24 -21.21
CA ILE A 270 -18.53 -16.48 -21.32
C ILE A 270 -18.93 -17.12 -19.98
N GLY A 271 -18.36 -16.67 -18.86
CA GLY A 271 -18.48 -17.32 -17.54
C GLY A 271 -19.59 -16.80 -16.64
N VAL A 272 -20.17 -15.62 -16.94
CA VAL A 272 -21.28 -15.03 -16.17
C VAL A 272 -22.45 -16.02 -16.06
N GLN A 273 -22.83 -16.33 -14.83
CA GLN A 273 -23.97 -17.18 -14.52
C GLN A 273 -25.25 -16.34 -14.36
N ASP A 274 -26.32 -16.77 -15.00
CA ASP A 274 -27.64 -16.17 -14.80
C ASP A 274 -28.23 -16.61 -13.45
N ASN A 275 -28.67 -15.65 -12.65
CA ASN A 275 -29.36 -15.85 -11.38
C ASN A 275 -30.35 -14.70 -11.15
N PRO A 276 -31.32 -14.79 -10.22
CA PRO A 276 -32.33 -13.74 -9.99
C PRO A 276 -31.77 -12.36 -9.60
N ALA A 277 -30.58 -12.32 -9.01
CA ALA A 277 -29.95 -11.11 -8.50
C ALA A 277 -28.91 -10.48 -9.45
N LEU A 278 -28.54 -11.20 -10.54
CA LEU A 278 -27.58 -10.76 -11.55
C LEU A 278 -27.94 -9.36 -12.04
N ASP A 279 -26.91 -8.51 -12.08
CA ASP A 279 -27.02 -7.14 -12.56
C ASP A 279 -27.60 -7.10 -13.98
N GLU A 280 -28.62 -6.26 -14.19
CA GLU A 280 -29.35 -6.19 -15.47
C GLU A 280 -28.42 -5.82 -16.64
N SER A 281 -27.36 -5.05 -16.36
CA SER A 281 -26.37 -4.72 -17.38
C SER A 281 -25.71 -5.97 -17.93
N LEU A 282 -25.55 -7.05 -17.17
CA LEU A 282 -24.89 -8.27 -17.62
C LEU A 282 -25.83 -9.29 -18.28
N ARG A 283 -27.14 -9.06 -18.33
CA ARG A 283 -28.09 -10.05 -18.88
C ARG A 283 -28.17 -10.07 -20.40
N ASN A 284 -27.93 -8.93 -21.04
CA ASN A 284 -28.23 -8.72 -22.45
C ASN A 284 -27.08 -8.01 -23.20
N PRO A 285 -26.13 -8.76 -23.80
CA PRO A 285 -26.05 -10.23 -23.78
C PRO A 285 -25.41 -10.75 -22.49
N LEU A 286 -25.79 -11.98 -22.10
CA LEU A 286 -25.16 -12.73 -20.98
C LEU A 286 -23.72 -13.15 -21.30
N GLN A 287 -23.43 -13.35 -22.57
CA GLN A 287 -22.09 -13.67 -23.08
C GLN A 287 -21.72 -12.61 -24.11
N LEU A 288 -20.55 -12.00 -23.94
CA LEU A 288 -20.08 -10.93 -24.82
C LEU A 288 -19.66 -11.49 -26.19
N GLY A 289 -19.17 -12.73 -26.23
CA GLY A 289 -18.76 -13.40 -27.46
C GLY A 289 -17.51 -12.79 -28.11
N LEU A 290 -16.63 -12.20 -27.30
CA LEU A 290 -15.36 -11.65 -27.73
C LEU A 290 -14.43 -12.76 -28.23
N THR A 291 -13.65 -12.45 -29.26
CA THR A 291 -12.56 -13.30 -29.75
C THR A 291 -11.39 -13.32 -28.77
N GLU A 292 -10.51 -14.32 -28.90
CA GLU A 292 -9.28 -14.41 -28.10
C GLU A 292 -8.42 -13.14 -28.24
N GLN A 293 -8.32 -12.57 -29.44
CA GLN A 293 -7.60 -11.32 -29.65
C GLN A 293 -8.24 -10.15 -28.89
N GLU A 294 -9.56 -10.03 -28.89
CA GLU A 294 -10.27 -8.96 -28.17
C GLU A 294 -10.12 -9.10 -26.65
N VAL A 295 -10.08 -10.34 -26.14
CA VAL A 295 -9.76 -10.63 -24.73
C VAL A 295 -8.35 -10.11 -24.39
N LEU A 296 -7.35 -10.46 -25.20
CA LEU A 296 -5.97 -10.02 -24.99
C LEU A 296 -5.83 -8.49 -25.13
N GLN A 297 -6.60 -7.86 -26.03
CA GLN A 297 -6.62 -6.40 -26.17
C GLN A 297 -7.19 -5.71 -24.94
N LEU A 298 -8.27 -6.24 -24.33
CA LEU A 298 -8.77 -5.75 -23.05
C LEU A 298 -7.73 -5.88 -21.94
N VAL A 299 -7.00 -7.00 -21.89
CA VAL A 299 -5.89 -7.18 -20.93
C VAL A 299 -4.80 -6.12 -21.18
N ALA A 300 -4.37 -5.93 -22.43
CA ALA A 300 -3.36 -4.93 -22.79
C ALA A 300 -3.79 -3.51 -22.37
N PHE A 301 -5.07 -3.15 -22.54
CA PHE A 301 -5.58 -1.87 -22.05
C PHE A 301 -5.51 -1.79 -20.51
N MET A 302 -5.94 -2.82 -19.78
CA MET A 302 -5.89 -2.83 -18.32
C MET A 302 -4.46 -2.75 -17.77
N GLU A 303 -3.47 -3.29 -18.47
CA GLU A 303 -2.05 -3.15 -18.12
C GLU A 303 -1.58 -1.69 -18.19
N THR A 304 -2.16 -0.86 -19.08
CA THR A 304 -1.85 0.59 -19.14
C THR A 304 -2.28 1.37 -17.88
N LEU A 305 -3.11 0.76 -17.02
CA LEU A 305 -3.58 1.33 -15.76
C LEU A 305 -2.59 1.14 -14.60
N THR A 306 -1.43 0.52 -14.85
CA THR A 306 -0.36 0.29 -13.88
C THR A 306 0.54 1.52 -13.74
N ASP A 307 0.62 2.05 -12.53
CA ASP A 307 1.40 3.23 -12.17
C ASP A 307 2.64 2.82 -11.37
N GLU A 308 3.73 2.55 -12.08
CA GLU A 308 5.00 2.15 -11.45
C GLU A 308 5.53 3.22 -10.48
N THR A 309 5.25 4.50 -10.76
CA THR A 309 5.65 5.59 -9.87
C THR A 309 4.92 5.48 -8.53
N PHE A 310 3.63 5.14 -8.53
CA PHE A 310 2.86 4.89 -7.32
C PHE A 310 3.34 3.65 -6.57
N LEU A 311 3.61 2.55 -7.28
CA LEU A 311 4.01 1.26 -6.70
C LEU A 311 5.40 1.30 -6.06
N THR A 312 6.27 2.23 -6.47
CA THR A 312 7.64 2.41 -5.96
C THR A 312 7.82 3.68 -5.14
N SER A 313 6.74 4.45 -4.94
CA SER A 313 6.82 5.75 -4.26
C SER A 313 7.21 5.61 -2.79
N GLU A 314 8.23 6.36 -2.38
CA GLU A 314 8.60 6.54 -0.98
C GLU A 314 7.42 7.04 -0.14
N LEU A 315 6.55 7.90 -0.70
CA LEU A 315 5.37 8.44 -0.04
C LEU A 315 4.46 7.36 0.52
N PHE A 316 4.40 6.17 -0.08
CA PHE A 316 3.47 5.14 0.37
C PHE A 316 4.15 3.89 0.93
N SER A 317 5.48 3.88 1.00
CA SER A 317 6.32 2.77 1.44
C SER A 317 6.30 2.56 2.96
N ASP A 318 6.89 1.48 3.46
CA ASP A 318 7.04 1.26 4.89
C ASP A 318 8.02 2.29 5.50
N PRO A 319 7.60 3.16 6.44
CA PRO A 319 8.48 4.13 7.07
C PRO A 319 9.41 3.52 8.15
N PHE A 320 9.28 2.24 8.47
CA PHE A 320 10.11 1.52 9.44
C PHE A 320 11.15 0.62 8.80
N VAL A 321 11.13 0.46 7.48
CA VAL A 321 12.15 -0.31 6.76
C VAL A 321 13.45 0.47 6.80
N THR A 322 14.39 -0.01 7.62
CA THR A 322 15.78 0.43 7.61
C THR A 322 16.53 -0.37 6.55
N LEU A 323 17.18 0.30 5.60
CA LEU A 323 18.12 -0.39 4.73
C LEU A 323 19.27 -0.92 5.60
N PRO A 324 19.83 -2.12 5.32
CA PRO A 324 21.03 -2.54 6.02
C PRO A 324 22.13 -1.48 5.85
N GLY A 325 22.53 -0.82 6.92
CA GLY A 325 23.53 0.26 6.86
C GLY A 325 22.97 1.68 6.77
N ASP A 326 21.65 1.86 6.65
CA ASP A 326 20.96 3.15 6.82
C ASP A 326 20.76 3.38 8.32
N TYR A 327 21.75 4.03 8.93
CA TYR A 327 21.82 4.26 10.36
C TYR A 327 21.16 5.57 10.77
N ASN A 328 20.96 6.50 9.85
CA ASN A 328 20.25 7.74 10.14
C ASN A 328 18.73 7.62 9.88
N GLY A 329 18.28 6.54 9.23
CA GLY A 329 16.88 6.24 8.93
C GLY A 329 16.28 7.16 7.86
N ASP A 330 17.10 7.74 6.98
CA ASP A 330 16.65 8.55 5.85
C ASP A 330 16.39 7.71 4.59
N GLY A 331 16.73 6.42 4.64
CA GLY A 331 16.47 5.43 3.61
C GLY A 331 17.37 5.56 2.37
N GLU A 332 18.45 6.32 2.44
CA GLU A 332 19.59 6.15 1.55
C GLU A 332 20.75 5.58 2.38
N VAL A 333 21.55 4.67 1.82
CA VAL A 333 22.80 4.25 2.49
C VAL A 333 23.95 5.05 1.92
N ASP A 334 24.37 6.10 2.61
CA ASP A 334 25.35 7.08 2.12
C ASP A 334 26.39 7.52 3.19
N ASP A 335 27.16 8.57 2.90
CA ASP A 335 28.21 9.06 3.81
C ASP A 335 27.64 9.62 5.13
N SER A 336 26.36 9.98 5.19
CA SER A 336 25.66 10.44 6.39
C SER A 336 25.46 9.31 7.39
N ASP A 337 25.21 8.09 6.93
CA ASP A 337 25.15 6.89 7.78
C ASP A 337 26.50 6.52 8.34
N PHE A 338 27.55 6.66 7.52
CA PHE A 338 28.92 6.48 7.99
C PHE A 338 29.22 7.44 9.15
N GLU A 339 28.72 8.68 9.10
CA GLU A 339 28.89 9.65 10.17
C GLU A 339 28.14 9.23 11.45
N VAL A 340 26.94 8.63 11.32
CA VAL A 340 26.21 8.04 12.46
C VAL A 340 26.98 6.87 13.05
N TRP A 341 27.44 5.91 12.25
CA TRP A 341 28.29 4.81 12.71
C TRP A 341 29.56 5.32 13.40
N ARG A 342 30.28 6.25 12.76
CA ARG A 342 31.54 6.79 13.27
C ARG A 342 31.36 7.52 14.59
N THR A 343 30.22 8.17 14.79
CA THR A 343 29.90 8.89 16.03
C THR A 343 29.56 7.93 17.17
N ASN A 344 28.95 6.79 16.85
CA ASN A 344 28.50 5.80 17.83
C ASN A 344 29.46 4.59 17.96
N TYR A 345 30.62 4.60 17.29
CA TYR A 345 31.56 3.47 17.35
C TYR A 345 31.98 3.15 18.79
N GLY A 346 31.75 1.90 19.20
CA GLY A 346 32.00 1.38 20.53
C GLY A 346 30.88 1.63 21.54
N ASP A 347 29.74 2.20 21.12
CA ASP A 347 28.57 2.39 21.97
C ASP A 347 27.83 1.07 22.19
N THR A 348 27.31 0.88 23.41
CA THR A 348 26.53 -0.29 23.86
C THR A 348 25.16 0.12 24.41
N GLU A 349 24.86 1.42 24.43
CA GLU A 349 23.61 2.00 24.90
C GLU A 349 22.84 2.66 23.75
N LEU A 350 23.54 3.43 22.89
CA LEU A 350 22.97 4.03 21.69
C LEU A 350 23.30 3.19 20.44
N LEU A 351 22.49 2.16 20.22
CA LEU A 351 22.66 1.15 19.18
C LEU A 351 22.13 1.57 17.80
N THR A 352 22.09 2.88 17.51
CA THR A 352 21.55 3.42 16.25
C THR A 352 22.31 2.94 15.02
N ALA A 353 23.59 2.57 15.18
CA ALA A 353 24.41 2.01 14.12
C ALA A 353 24.81 0.53 14.33
N ASP A 354 24.06 -0.19 15.17
CA ASP A 354 24.21 -1.64 15.38
C ASP A 354 23.45 -2.38 14.26
N GLY A 355 24.06 -2.48 13.10
CA GLY A 355 23.45 -3.06 11.90
C GLY A 355 23.31 -4.57 11.96
N ASN A 356 24.12 -5.26 12.77
CA ASN A 356 24.04 -6.72 12.94
C ASN A 356 23.18 -7.14 14.16
N ASN A 357 22.75 -6.16 14.97
CA ASN A 357 21.97 -6.31 16.21
C ASN A 357 22.66 -7.18 17.27
N ASP A 358 23.98 -7.10 17.40
CA ASP A 358 24.75 -7.86 18.40
C ASP A 358 24.91 -7.13 19.75
N GLY A 359 24.38 -5.89 19.85
CA GLY A 359 24.39 -5.06 21.04
C GLY A 359 25.65 -4.19 21.18
N LEU A 360 26.46 -4.07 20.13
CA LEU A 360 27.66 -3.24 20.10
C LEU A 360 27.87 -2.63 18.71
N VAL A 361 28.01 -1.30 18.63
CA VAL A 361 28.39 -0.65 17.37
C VAL A 361 29.89 -0.85 17.11
N ASP A 362 30.28 -1.66 16.15
CA ASP A 362 31.68 -1.96 15.83
C ASP A 362 32.01 -2.09 14.33
N ALA A 363 33.15 -2.70 14.00
CA ALA A 363 33.61 -2.84 12.63
C ALA A 363 32.77 -3.80 11.77
N ALA A 364 31.97 -4.68 12.38
CA ALA A 364 31.00 -5.51 11.70
C ALA A 364 29.89 -4.66 11.08
N ASP A 365 29.44 -3.63 11.81
CA ASP A 365 28.43 -2.68 11.31
C ASP A 365 28.95 -1.84 10.16
N TYR A 366 30.19 -1.34 10.26
CA TYR A 366 30.85 -0.68 9.13
C TYR A 366 30.84 -1.55 7.86
N THR A 367 30.99 -2.87 8.01
CA THR A 367 30.97 -3.78 6.87
C THR A 367 29.57 -3.85 6.26
N ILE A 368 28.51 -3.81 7.07
CA ILE A 368 27.13 -3.71 6.61
C ILE A 368 26.91 -2.41 5.85
N TRP A 369 27.23 -1.25 6.43
CA TRP A 369 27.17 0.03 5.72
C TRP A 369 27.93 0.00 4.39
N ARG A 370 29.21 -0.38 4.43
CA ARG A 370 30.09 -0.39 3.24
C ARG A 370 29.53 -1.25 2.11
N ASP A 371 29.03 -2.43 2.44
CA ASP A 371 28.51 -3.38 1.45
C ASP A 371 27.13 -2.97 0.91
N SER A 372 26.48 -2.02 1.59
CA SER A 372 25.18 -1.45 1.26
C SER A 372 25.23 -0.04 0.70
N VAL A 373 26.39 0.63 0.63
CA VAL A 373 26.48 2.01 0.10
C VAL A 373 25.86 2.10 -1.29
N GLY A 374 24.93 3.04 -1.45
CA GLY A 374 24.17 3.25 -2.68
C GLY A 374 22.91 2.38 -2.81
N LEU A 375 22.60 1.55 -1.81
CA LEU A 375 21.24 1.02 -1.67
C LEU A 375 20.30 2.19 -1.34
N THR A 376 19.16 2.17 -2.00
CA THR A 376 18.01 3.03 -1.72
C THR A 376 16.79 2.14 -1.54
N TRP A 377 15.65 2.69 -1.13
CA TRP A 377 14.41 1.92 -1.01
C TRP A 377 14.02 1.19 -2.32
N GLU A 378 14.39 1.72 -3.49
CA GLU A 378 14.17 1.08 -4.79
C GLU A 378 14.84 -0.30 -4.90
N SER A 379 15.94 -0.50 -4.17
CA SER A 379 16.70 -1.76 -4.14
C SER A 379 16.04 -2.89 -3.35
N LEU A 380 15.01 -2.59 -2.54
CA LEU A 380 14.29 -3.55 -1.70
C LEU A 380 13.08 -4.22 -2.37
N THR A 381 12.72 -3.79 -3.58
CA THR A 381 11.72 -4.52 -4.36
C THR A 381 12.26 -5.93 -4.66
N PRO A 382 11.46 -7.01 -4.54
CA PRO A 382 11.83 -8.28 -5.13
C PRO A 382 11.95 -7.99 -6.61
N VAL A 383 13.17 -7.99 -7.13
CA VAL A 383 13.39 -7.82 -8.56
C VAL A 383 12.62 -8.95 -9.24
N ALA A 384 11.47 -8.62 -9.82
CA ALA A 384 10.76 -9.51 -10.71
C ALA A 384 11.77 -9.87 -11.80
N ASP A 385 12.22 -11.12 -11.78
CA ASP A 385 13.17 -11.75 -12.68
C ASP A 385 14.05 -10.77 -13.47
N ILE A 386 15.30 -10.59 -13.01
CA ILE A 386 16.38 -10.25 -13.95
C ILE A 386 16.56 -11.45 -14.89
N THR A 387 15.65 -11.60 -15.85
CA THR A 387 16.01 -12.10 -17.17
C THR A 387 16.87 -11.01 -17.78
N THR A 388 18.12 -10.95 -17.34
CA THR A 388 19.17 -10.42 -18.20
C THR A 388 19.10 -11.30 -19.44
N ALA A 389 18.43 -10.79 -20.47
CA ALA A 389 18.68 -11.22 -21.82
C ALA A 389 20.19 -11.04 -22.00
N ALA A 390 20.92 -12.15 -21.87
CA ALA A 390 22.32 -12.21 -22.24
C ALA A 390 22.39 -11.62 -23.65
N PRO A 391 23.23 -10.62 -23.91
CA PRO A 391 23.36 -10.10 -25.26
C PRO A 391 23.79 -11.27 -26.13
N GLU A 392 22.88 -11.73 -27.01
CA GLU A 392 23.25 -12.74 -27.98
C GLU A 392 24.44 -12.17 -28.76
N PRO A 393 25.57 -12.90 -28.86
CA PRO A 393 26.65 -12.45 -29.70
C PRO A 393 26.09 -12.41 -31.12
N SER A 394 25.95 -11.19 -31.66
CA SER A 394 25.52 -10.96 -33.04
C SER A 394 26.14 -12.02 -33.94
N SER A 395 25.31 -12.66 -34.76
CA SER A 395 25.64 -13.80 -35.64
C SER A 395 26.84 -13.55 -36.58
N LEU A 396 27.36 -12.32 -36.63
CA LEU A 396 28.62 -11.94 -37.26
C LEU A 396 29.89 -12.44 -36.53
N VAL A 397 29.85 -12.64 -35.21
CA VAL A 397 31.01 -13.10 -34.42
C VAL A 397 31.27 -14.60 -34.62
N LEU A 398 30.21 -15.40 -34.82
CA LEU A 398 30.32 -16.84 -35.08
C LEU A 398 30.84 -17.16 -36.50
N VAL A 399 30.59 -16.29 -37.49
CA VAL A 399 31.16 -16.44 -38.84
C VAL A 399 32.65 -16.07 -38.87
N GLY A 400 33.08 -15.10 -38.04
CA GLY A 400 34.49 -14.72 -37.93
C GLY A 400 35.38 -15.81 -37.33
N LEU A 401 34.89 -16.54 -36.32
CA LEU A 401 35.66 -17.61 -35.66
C LEU A 401 35.76 -18.89 -36.50
N ALA A 402 34.79 -19.17 -37.38
CA ALA A 402 34.84 -20.31 -38.30
C ALA A 402 35.90 -20.13 -39.41
N LEU A 403 36.15 -18.90 -39.88
CA LEU A 403 37.14 -18.62 -40.95
C LEU A 403 38.60 -18.65 -40.45
N VAL A 404 38.84 -18.36 -39.17
CA VAL A 404 40.18 -18.46 -38.56
C VAL A 404 40.57 -19.91 -38.28
N ALA A 405 39.60 -20.80 -38.00
CA ALA A 405 39.86 -22.22 -37.78
C ALA A 405 40.19 -23.00 -39.08
N VAL A 406 39.70 -22.56 -40.24
CA VAL A 406 39.96 -23.21 -41.54
C VAL A 406 41.30 -22.77 -42.15
N SER A 407 41.82 -21.59 -41.81
CA SER A 407 43.11 -21.08 -42.33
C SER A 407 44.36 -21.61 -41.60
N ARG A 408 44.19 -22.35 -40.49
CA ARG A 408 45.30 -22.99 -39.75
C ARG A 408 45.47 -24.49 -39.98
N ARG A 409 44.74 -25.08 -40.93
CA ARG A 409 45.03 -26.43 -41.45
C ARG A 409 45.48 -26.37 -42.89
N ARG A 410 46.74 -25.99 -43.11
CA ARG A 410 47.56 -26.40 -44.25
C ARG A 410 48.98 -26.64 -43.80
#